data_AF-A0AAV5RAK6-F1
#
_entry.id   AF-A0AAV5RAK6-F1
#
_cell.length_a   1.000
_cell.length_b   1.000
_cell.length_c   1.000
_cell.angle_alpha   90.00
_cell.angle_beta   90.00
_cell.angle_gamma   90.00
#
_symmetry.space_group_name_H-M   'P 1'
#
loop_
_entity.id
_entity.type
_entity.pdbx_description
1 polymer ?
#
loop_
_entity_poly.entity_id
_entity_poly.type
_entity_poly.pdbx_seq_one_letter_code
_entity_poly.pdbx_strand_id
1 'polypeptide(L)'
;MIPIRIRKNVLIGFGIFVILAIYLGFADISLPNDKLIHFGMFFVLSLLFYWIVDTRITWLVRNVTFIICTLIGGIGSEFLQHSISPFRVFDIYDIISNIAGSLLAIVLSDIYVFIYKERKRERENESNNVLLENIV
;
A
#
# COMPACT_ATOMS: atom_id res chain seq x y z
N MET A 1 -11.53 18.99 13.27
CA MET A 1 -11.60 17.75 12.46
C MET A 1 -10.84 18.01 11.16
N ILE A 2 -9.74 17.29 10.89
CA ILE A 2 -8.98 17.48 9.65
C ILE A 2 -9.79 16.85 8.51
N PRO A 3 -10.11 17.59 7.42
CA PRO A 3 -10.90 17.03 6.33
C PRO A 3 -10.11 15.91 5.65
N ILE A 4 -10.61 14.68 5.77
CA ILE A 4 -10.09 13.52 5.06
C ILE A 4 -10.66 13.53 3.65
N ARG A 5 -9.79 13.61 2.64
CA ARG A 5 -10.17 13.50 1.22
C ARG A 5 -9.82 12.12 0.70
N ILE A 6 -10.71 11.51 -0.07
CA ILE A 6 -10.50 10.18 -0.67
C ILE A 6 -10.16 10.32 -2.15
N ARG A 7 -9.09 9.65 -2.59
CA ARG A 7 -8.69 9.55 -4.00
C ARG A 7 -9.51 8.47 -4.68
N LYS A 8 -10.67 8.84 -5.24
CA LYS A 8 -11.66 7.89 -5.81
C LYS A 8 -11.06 6.91 -6.82
N ASN A 9 -10.19 7.37 -7.72
CA ASN A 9 -9.56 6.50 -8.73
C ASN A 9 -8.68 5.42 -8.08
N VAL A 10 -7.95 5.78 -7.03
CA VAL A 10 -7.11 4.84 -6.27
C VAL A 10 -7.98 3.84 -5.51
N LEU A 11 -9.08 4.30 -4.91
CA LEU A 11 -10.05 3.45 -4.23
C LEU A 11 -10.69 2.42 -5.18
N ILE A 12 -11.07 2.84 -6.39
CA ILE A 12 -11.62 1.93 -7.41
C ILE A 12 -10.57 0.89 -7.80
N GLY A 13 -9.34 1.32 -8.08
CA GLY A 13 -8.24 0.41 -8.37
C GLY A 13 -8.00 -0.59 -7.24
N PHE A 14 -8.03 -0.13 -5.99
CA PHE A 14 -7.90 -1.00 -4.82
C PHE A 14 -9.01 -2.06 -4.78
N GLY A 15 -10.27 -1.66 -5.00
CA GLY A 15 -11.39 -2.59 -5.07
C GLY A 15 -11.24 -3.65 -6.15
N ILE A 16 -10.77 -3.27 -7.34
CA ILE A 16 -10.49 -4.21 -8.43
C ILE A 16 -9.42 -5.23 -8.03
N PHE A 17 -8.32 -4.77 -7.42
CA PHE A 17 -7.25 -5.66 -6.97
C PHE A 17 -7.66 -6.57 -5.81
N VAL A 18 -8.58 -6.12 -4.94
CA VAL A 18 -9.17 -6.98 -3.90
C VAL A 18 -9.97 -8.12 -4.53
N ILE A 19 -10.82 -7.81 -5.53
CA ILE A 19 -11.58 -8.84 -6.26
C ILE A 19 -10.64 -9.81 -6.97
N LEU A 20 -9.58 -9.31 -7.60
CA LEU A 20 -8.56 -10.15 -8.23
C LEU A 20 -7.84 -11.04 -7.20
N ALA A 21 -7.47 -10.51 -6.04
CA ALA A 21 -6.83 -11.28 -4.98
C ALA A 21 -7.73 -12.42 -4.45
N ILE A 22 -9.02 -12.13 -4.27
CA ILE A 22 -10.01 -13.15 -3.88
C ILE A 22 -10.10 -14.22 -4.97
N TYR A 23 -10.23 -13.83 -6.24
CA TYR A 23 -10.29 -14.79 -7.34
C TYR A 23 -9.05 -15.68 -7.39
N LEU A 24 -7.85 -15.09 -7.38
CA LEU A 24 -6.59 -15.85 -7.43
C LEU A 24 -6.36 -16.73 -6.19
N GLY A 25 -6.81 -16.29 -5.02
CA GLY A 25 -6.62 -17.02 -3.77
C GLY A 25 -7.54 -18.23 -3.58
N PHE A 26 -8.71 -18.22 -4.23
CA PHE A 26 -9.74 -19.24 -4.03
C PHE A 26 -10.07 -20.07 -5.28
N ALA A 27 -9.67 -19.63 -6.47
CA ALA A 27 -9.84 -20.42 -7.68
C ALA A 27 -8.93 -21.65 -7.67
N ASP A 28 -9.43 -22.76 -8.22
CA ASP A 28 -8.65 -23.98 -8.48
C ASP A 28 -7.77 -23.78 -9.73
N ILE A 29 -6.74 -22.94 -9.59
CA ILE A 29 -5.79 -22.61 -10.64
C ILE A 29 -4.36 -22.75 -10.12
N SER A 30 -3.50 -23.37 -10.92
CA SER A 30 -2.07 -23.46 -10.65
C SER A 30 -1.34 -22.50 -11.58
N LEU A 31 -0.86 -21.38 -11.02
CA LEU A 31 -0.07 -20.40 -11.75
C LEU A 31 1.43 -20.60 -11.48
N PRO A 32 2.30 -20.39 -12.48
CA PRO A 32 3.74 -20.41 -12.24
C PRO A 32 4.14 -19.23 -11.35
N ASN A 33 5.14 -19.43 -10.49
CA ASN A 33 5.67 -18.41 -9.59
C ASN A 33 4.63 -17.85 -8.59
N ASP A 34 3.85 -18.72 -7.95
CA ASP A 34 2.87 -18.38 -6.90
C ASP A 34 3.39 -17.37 -5.87
N LYS A 35 4.66 -17.50 -5.44
CA LYS A 35 5.30 -16.60 -4.47
C LYS A 35 5.47 -15.18 -5.01
N LEU A 36 5.79 -15.04 -6.31
CA LEU A 36 5.86 -13.74 -6.98
C LEU A 36 4.49 -13.11 -7.15
N ILE A 37 3.45 -13.93 -7.35
CA ILE A 37 2.06 -13.46 -7.43
C ILE A 37 1.61 -12.91 -6.07
N HIS A 38 1.86 -13.64 -4.99
CA HIS A 38 1.63 -13.19 -3.62
C HIS A 38 2.34 -11.87 -3.32
N PHE A 39 3.65 -11.81 -3.59
CA PHE A 39 4.44 -10.59 -3.46
C PHE A 39 3.85 -9.42 -4.26
N GLY A 40 3.56 -9.63 -5.55
CA GLY A 40 3.05 -8.59 -6.45
C GLY A 40 1.66 -8.11 -6.05
N MET A 41 0.76 -9.02 -5.68
CA MET A 41 -0.59 -8.69 -5.23
C MET A 41 -0.56 -7.86 -3.95
N PHE A 42 0.21 -8.27 -2.94
CA PHE A 42 0.33 -7.52 -1.69
C PHE A 42 1.10 -6.21 -1.85
N PHE A 43 2.06 -6.13 -2.76
CA PHE A 43 2.70 -4.88 -3.14
C PHE A 43 1.68 -3.89 -3.70
N VAL A 44 0.91 -4.27 -4.73
CA VAL A 44 -0.05 -3.36 -5.37
C VAL A 44 -1.20 -3.00 -4.43
N LEU A 45 -1.75 -3.97 -3.68
CA LEU A 45 -2.80 -3.71 -2.70
C LEU A 45 -2.34 -2.72 -1.63
N SER A 46 -1.14 -2.91 -1.06
CA SER A 46 -0.60 -2.01 -0.03
C SER A 46 -0.28 -0.63 -0.59
N LEU A 47 0.26 -0.57 -1.82
CA LEU A 47 0.53 0.69 -2.51
C LEU A 47 -0.75 1.47 -2.72
N LEU A 48 -1.77 0.84 -3.31
CA LEU A 48 -3.07 1.48 -3.54
C LEU A 48 -3.70 1.92 -2.22
N PHE A 49 -3.72 1.04 -1.21
CA PHE A 49 -4.31 1.34 0.10
C PHE A 49 -3.65 2.55 0.78
N TYR A 50 -2.31 2.62 0.77
CA TYR A 50 -1.56 3.78 1.30
C TYR A 50 -2.03 5.09 0.65
N TRP A 51 -2.32 5.07 -0.65
CA TRP A 51 -2.68 6.27 -1.40
C TRP A 51 -4.18 6.55 -1.50
N ILE A 52 -5.07 5.75 -0.89
CA ILE A 52 -6.53 6.01 -0.88
C ILE A 52 -6.83 7.34 -0.21
N VAL A 53 -6.19 7.60 0.93
CA VAL A 53 -6.49 8.75 1.78
C VAL A 53 -5.51 9.88 1.49
N ASP A 54 -6.03 10.99 0.99
CA ASP A 54 -5.30 12.22 0.80
C ASP A 54 -5.27 13.01 2.11
N THR A 55 -4.25 12.77 2.93
CA THR A 55 -4.06 13.42 4.24
C THR A 55 -2.62 13.88 4.43
N ARG A 56 -2.45 14.91 5.27
CA ARG A 56 -1.11 15.37 5.69
C ARG A 56 -0.47 14.46 6.74
N ILE A 57 -1.26 13.58 7.37
CA ILE A 57 -0.86 12.71 8.48
C ILE A 57 -0.30 11.38 7.95
N THR A 58 0.94 11.41 7.50
CA THR A 58 1.57 10.29 6.78
C THR A 58 1.89 9.10 7.70
N TRP A 59 2.20 9.36 8.97
CA TRP A 59 2.43 8.29 9.95
C TRP A 59 1.19 7.43 10.22
N LEU A 60 -0.01 8.05 10.21
CA LEU A 60 -1.28 7.35 10.42
C LEU A 60 -1.57 6.44 9.24
N VAL A 61 -1.45 6.96 8.01
CA VAL A 61 -1.63 6.20 6.78
C VAL A 61 -0.69 4.99 6.74
N ARG A 62 0.59 5.19 7.07
CA ARG A 62 1.56 4.10 7.17
C ARG A 62 1.14 3.02 8.16
N ASN A 63 0.79 3.40 9.40
CA ASN A 63 0.45 2.43 10.44
C ASN A 63 -0.83 1.67 10.10
N VAL A 64 -1.84 2.34 9.55
CA VAL A 64 -3.07 1.67 9.12
C VAL A 64 -2.78 0.74 7.94
N THR A 65 -1.97 1.16 6.96
CA THR A 65 -1.57 0.28 5.84
C THR A 65 -0.82 -0.95 6.34
N PHE A 66 0.12 -0.78 7.27
CA PHE A 66 0.86 -1.89 7.86
C PHE A 66 -0.07 -2.86 8.60
N ILE A 67 -0.97 -2.36 9.45
CA ILE A 67 -1.90 -3.21 10.20
C ILE A 67 -2.85 -3.94 9.25
N ILE A 68 -3.49 -3.23 8.32
CA ILE A 68 -4.52 -3.80 7.46
C ILE A 68 -3.92 -4.69 6.37
N CYS A 69 -2.91 -4.22 5.64
CA CYS A 69 -2.39 -4.93 4.47
C CYS A 69 -1.31 -5.95 4.85
N THR A 70 -0.40 -5.63 5.78
CA THR A 70 0.70 -6.53 6.15
C THR A 70 0.27 -7.56 7.20
N LEU A 71 -0.30 -7.12 8.32
CA LEU A 71 -0.63 -8.03 9.41
C LEU A 71 -1.93 -8.79 9.15
N ILE A 72 -3.05 -8.07 8.95
CA ILE A 72 -4.35 -8.72 8.76
C ILE A 72 -4.43 -9.37 7.39
N GLY A 73 -4.11 -8.60 6.34
CA GLY A 73 -4.12 -9.11 4.97
C GLY A 73 -3.06 -10.18 4.76
N GLY A 74 -1.78 -9.84 4.92
CA GLY A 74 -0.67 -10.69 4.49
C GLY A 74 -0.52 -11.99 5.27
N ILE A 75 -0.85 -11.98 6.56
CA ILE A 75 -0.86 -13.18 7.39
C ILE A 75 -2.24 -13.85 7.32
N GLY A 76 -3.31 -13.09 7.55
CA GLY A 76 -4.67 -13.63 7.66
C GLY A 76 -5.20 -14.23 6.36
N SER A 77 -4.78 -13.74 5.19
CA SER A 77 -5.21 -14.32 3.91
C SER A 77 -4.80 -15.77 3.76
N GLU A 78 -3.62 -16.15 4.26
CA GLU A 78 -3.13 -17.53 4.19
C GLU A 78 -4.00 -18.46 5.04
N PHE A 79 -4.31 -18.04 6.26
CA PHE A 79 -5.22 -18.78 7.14
C PHE A 79 -6.61 -18.92 6.52
N LEU A 80 -7.13 -17.85 5.90
CA LEU A 80 -8.45 -17.87 5.23
C LEU A 80 -8.45 -18.78 4.01
N GLN A 81 -7.41 -18.71 3.17
CA GLN A 81 -7.27 -19.58 2.00
C GLN A 81 -7.22 -21.05 2.40
N HIS A 82 -6.38 -21.40 3.39
CA HIS A 82 -6.27 -22.76 3.88
C HIS A 82 -7.57 -23.27 4.53
N SER A 83 -8.29 -22.42 5.25
CA SER A 83 -9.52 -22.82 5.96
C SER A 83 -10.73 -22.98 5.04
N ILE A 84 -10.78 -22.22 3.94
CA ILE A 84 -11.97 -22.14 3.08
C ILE A 84 -11.76 -22.88 1.75
N SER A 85 -10.55 -22.86 1.17
CA SER A 85 -10.27 -23.53 -0.10
C SER A 85 -9.81 -24.97 0.13
N PRO A 86 -10.52 -25.98 -0.40
CA PRO A 86 -10.08 -27.37 -0.29
C PRO A 86 -8.83 -27.68 -1.12
N PHE A 87 -8.40 -26.75 -2.00
CA PHE A 87 -7.29 -26.93 -2.93
C PHE A 87 -6.02 -26.17 -2.52
N ARG A 88 -6.07 -25.36 -1.46
CA ARG A 88 -4.91 -24.57 -0.99
C ARG A 88 -4.33 -25.16 0.29
N VAL A 89 -3.03 -25.44 0.26
CA VAL A 89 -2.25 -25.88 1.42
C VAL A 89 -1.60 -24.66 2.04
N PHE A 90 -1.61 -24.60 3.38
CA PHE A 90 -0.93 -23.54 4.12
C PHE A 90 0.57 -23.51 3.81
N ASP A 91 1.07 -22.34 3.40
CA ASP A 91 2.48 -22.13 3.08
C ASP A 91 3.04 -20.85 3.76
N ILE A 92 4.04 -21.04 4.63
CA ILE A 92 4.71 -19.94 5.32
C ILE A 92 5.45 -19.00 4.35
N TYR A 93 5.90 -19.50 3.20
CA TYR A 93 6.59 -18.70 2.19
C TYR A 93 5.64 -17.74 1.46
N ASP A 94 4.34 -18.05 1.43
CA ASP A 94 3.31 -17.16 0.89
C ASP A 94 3.13 -15.96 1.82
N ILE A 95 3.08 -16.19 3.15
CA ILE A 95 3.07 -15.12 4.17
C ILE A 95 4.32 -14.23 4.05
N ILE A 96 5.51 -14.82 3.91
CA ILE A 96 6.76 -14.04 3.75
C ILE A 96 6.68 -13.17 2.49
N SER A 97 6.17 -13.72 1.39
CA SER A 97 6.00 -12.99 0.12
C SER A 97 5.02 -11.83 0.27
N ASN A 98 3.88 -12.04 0.94
CA ASN A 98 2.89 -11.01 1.23
C ASN A 98 3.46 -9.87 2.09
N ILE A 99 4.19 -10.23 3.15
CA ILE A 99 4.86 -9.27 4.02
C ILE A 99 5.92 -8.48 3.25
N ALA A 100 6.77 -9.15 2.47
CA ALA A 100 7.81 -8.50 1.69
C ALA A 100 7.22 -7.49 0.67
N GLY A 101 6.17 -7.89 -0.05
CA GLY A 101 5.48 -7.02 -1.01
C GLY A 101 4.86 -5.79 -0.33
N SER A 102 4.13 -6.00 0.75
CA SER A 102 3.48 -4.92 1.49
C SER A 102 4.49 -3.94 2.12
N LEU A 103 5.56 -4.44 2.73
CA LEU A 103 6.61 -3.59 3.30
C LEU A 103 7.33 -2.77 2.24
N LEU A 104 7.65 -3.36 1.08
CA LEU A 104 8.28 -2.62 -0.01
C LEU A 104 7.39 -1.47 -0.49
N ALA A 105 6.08 -1.72 -0.66
CA ALA A 105 5.13 -0.69 -1.05
C ALA A 105 5.05 0.46 -0.04
N ILE A 106 5.04 0.14 1.25
CA ILE A 106 5.03 1.13 2.35
C ILE A 106 6.33 1.96 2.32
N VAL A 107 7.49 1.31 2.24
CA VAL A 107 8.80 1.99 2.23
C VAL A 107 8.92 2.94 1.03
N LEU A 108 8.57 2.48 -0.17
CA LEU A 108 8.62 3.33 -1.37
C LEU A 108 7.66 4.53 -1.25
N SER A 109 6.47 4.32 -0.67
CA SER A 109 5.49 5.40 -0.47
C SER A 109 5.98 6.43 0.55
N ASP A 110 6.56 5.99 1.66
CA ASP A 110 7.16 6.86 2.66
C ASP A 110 8.33 7.69 2.09
N ILE A 111 9.21 7.05 1.30
CA ILE A 111 10.32 7.73 0.62
C ILE A 111 9.78 8.79 -0.35
N TYR A 112 8.78 8.44 -1.16
CA TYR A 112 8.19 9.40 -2.09
C TYR A 112 7.57 10.60 -1.37
N VAL A 113 6.83 10.35 -0.28
CA VAL A 113 6.24 11.40 0.56
C VAL A 113 7.31 12.30 1.17
N PHE A 114 8.41 11.72 1.65
CA PHE A 114 9.54 12.45 2.23
C PHE A 114 10.15 13.38 1.18
N ILE A 115 10.51 12.86 0.01
CA ILE A 115 11.10 13.64 -1.10
C ILE A 115 10.15 14.77 -1.53
N TYR A 116 8.85 14.50 -1.65
CA TYR A 116 7.86 15.50 -2.06
C TYR A 116 7.75 16.65 -1.05
N LYS A 117 7.75 16.34 0.26
CA LYS A 117 7.69 17.34 1.33
C LYS A 117 8.92 18.23 1.34
N GLU A 118 10.10 17.66 1.12
CA GLU A 118 11.35 18.42 1.12
C GLU A 118 11.41 19.41 -0.05
N ARG A 119 11.14 18.95 -1.27
CA ARG A 119 11.06 19.81 -2.46
C ARG A 119 10.00 20.91 -2.36
N LYS A 120 8.94 20.68 -1.58
CA LYS A 120 7.92 21.70 -1.34
C LYS A 120 8.43 22.79 -0.40
N ARG A 121 9.14 22.40 0.68
CA ARG A 121 9.75 23.34 1.63
C ARG A 121 10.82 24.20 0.95
N GLU A 122 11.67 23.60 0.11
CA GLU A 122 12.69 24.33 -0.65
C GLU A 122 12.08 25.44 -1.51
N ARG A 123 11.02 25.14 -2.26
CA ARG A 123 10.30 26.11 -3.11
C ARG A 123 9.62 27.22 -2.30
N GLU A 124 9.08 26.90 -1.12
CA GLU A 124 8.47 27.87 -0.22
C GLU A 124 9.54 28.81 0.35
N ASN A 125 10.71 28.29 0.76
CA ASN A 125 11.82 29.09 1.25
C ASN A 125 12.42 30.00 0.18
N GLU A 126 12.60 29.50 -1.04
CA GLU A 126 13.11 30.30 -2.18
C GLU A 126 12.16 31.45 -2.53
N SER A 127 10.85 31.16 -2.61
CA SER A 127 9.82 32.19 -2.84
C SER A 127 9.83 33.27 -1.76
N ASN A 128 9.98 32.87 -0.48
CA ASN A 128 10.03 33.82 0.63
C ASN A 128 11.29 34.71 0.57
N ASN A 129 12.44 34.15 0.21
CA ASN A 129 13.68 34.92 0.08
C ASN A 129 13.57 35.99 -1.03
N VAL A 130 13.01 35.63 -2.18
CA VAL A 130 12.78 36.59 -3.29
C VAL A 130 11.82 37.71 -2.88
N LEU A 131 10.77 37.40 -2.11
CA LEU A 131 9.86 38.43 -1.60
C LEU A 131 10.56 39.39 -0.62
N LEU A 132 11.47 38.87 0.22
CA LEU A 132 12.24 39.70 1.15
C LEU A 132 13.23 40.62 0.40
N GLU A 133 13.88 40.14 -0.65
CA GLU A 133 14.76 40.96 -1.49
C GLU A 133 14.03 42.09 -2.21
N ASN A 134 12.75 41.91 -2.59
CA ASN A 134 11.96 42.94 -3.26
C ASN A 134 11.42 44.04 -2.32
N ILE A 135 11.51 43.86 -0.99
CA ILE A 135 10.98 44.80 0.01
C ILE A 135 12.09 45.70 0.60
N VAL A 136 13.37 45.31 0.45
CA VAL A 136 14.56 46.04 0.92
C VAL A 136 15.10 46.95 -0.18
#